data_AF-A0A964TTF2-F1
#
_entry.id   AF-A0A964TTF2-F1
#
_cell.length_a   1.000
_cell.length_b   1.000
_cell.length_c   1.000
_cell.angle_alpha   90.00
_cell.angle_beta   90.00
_cell.angle_gamma   90.00
#
_symmetry.space_group_name_H-M   'P 1'
#
loop_
_entity.id
_entity.type
_entity.pdbx_description
1 polymer ?
#
loop_
_entity_poly.entity_id
_entity_poly.type
_entity_poly.pdbx_seq_one_letter_code
_entity_poly.pdbx_strand_id
1 'polypeptide(L)' 'MPETTKRSTIYFDPQVHAALRLKAAHGDLTISEIVNEAVRAALAEDQEDLSAFEDRVAEPTMTYEALLDDLKAHGKI' A
#
# COMPACT_ATOMS: atom_id res chain seq x y z
N MET A 1 21.83 -11.07 17.43
CA MET A 1 20.58 -11.75 17.84
C MET A 1 20.24 -12.70 16.71
N PRO A 2 20.06 -14.02 16.91
CA PRO A 2 19.67 -14.87 15.80
C PRO A 2 18.32 -14.38 15.29
N GLU A 3 18.24 -13.99 14.02
CA GLU A 3 16.98 -13.65 13.37
C GLU A 3 16.09 -14.89 13.40
N THR A 4 15.10 -14.88 14.29
CA THR A 4 14.19 -16.02 14.46
C THR A 4 13.15 -16.00 13.34
N THR A 5 13.56 -16.46 12.16
CA THR A 5 12.61 -16.71 11.07
C THR A 5 11.62 -17.78 11.49
N LYS A 6 10.31 -17.48 11.42
CA LYS A 6 9.26 -18.47 11.64
C LYS A 6 8.77 -19.00 10.30
N ARG A 7 8.67 -20.32 10.17
CA ARG A 7 8.16 -20.97 8.95
C ARG A 7 6.63 -20.92 8.91
N SER A 8 6.09 -20.46 7.79
CA SER A 8 4.65 -20.52 7.47
C SER A 8 4.44 -21.23 6.13
N THR A 9 3.32 -21.92 5.99
CA THR A 9 2.90 -22.54 4.72
C THR A 9 1.81 -21.69 4.08
N ILE A 10 1.99 -21.30 2.82
CA ILE A 10 1.06 -20.44 2.07
C ILE A 10 0.72 -21.17 0.77
N TYR A 11 -0.57 -21.23 0.44
CA TYR A 11 -1.03 -21.71 -0.85
C TYR A 11 -1.19 -20.52 -1.80
N PHE A 12 -0.60 -20.63 -2.99
CA PHE A 12 -0.74 -19.63 -4.05
C PHE A 12 -1.65 -20.18 -5.14
N ASP A 13 -2.36 -19.28 -5.82
CA ASP A 13 -2.92 -19.59 -7.13
C ASP A 13 -1.79 -20.10 -8.06
N PRO A 14 -2.01 -21.16 -8.87
CA PRO A 14 -0.95 -21.73 -9.71
C PRO A 14 -0.34 -20.73 -10.70
N GLN A 15 -1.12 -19.81 -11.26
CA GLN A 15 -0.64 -18.80 -12.21
C GLN A 15 0.20 -17.75 -11.47
N VAL A 16 -0.24 -17.32 -10.29
CA VAL A 16 0.51 -16.40 -9.43
C VAL A 16 1.84 -17.02 -8.98
N HIS A 17 1.84 -18.29 -8.57
CA HIS A 17 3.06 -18.99 -8.20
C HIS A 17 4.06 -19.09 -9.37
N ALA A 18 3.57 -19.35 -10.59
CA ALA A 18 4.41 -19.35 -11.78
C ALA A 18 5.05 -17.98 -12.04
N ALA A 19 4.27 -16.90 -11.91
CA ALA A 19 4.76 -15.53 -12.03
C ALA A 19 5.80 -15.20 -10.94
N LEU A 20 5.55 -15.60 -9.70
CA LEU A 20 6.50 -15.43 -8.59
C LEU A 20 7.81 -16.17 -8.83
N ARG A 21 7.77 -17.41 -9.36
CA ARG A 21 8.99 -18.14 -9.74
C ARG A 21 9.79 -17.41 -10.81
N LEU A 22 9.13 -16.85 -11.82
CA LEU A 22 9.80 -16.10 -12.87
C LEU A 22 10.44 -14.81 -12.33
N LYS A 23 9.71 -14.06 -11.50
CA LYS A 23 10.20 -12.85 -10.84
C LYS A 23 11.41 -13.15 -9.95
N ALA A 24 11.32 -14.20 -9.14
CA ALA A 24 12.40 -14.69 -8.29
C ALA A 24 13.66 -15.01 -9.09
N ALA A 25 13.52 -15.80 -10.17
CA ALA A 25 14.63 -16.17 -11.04
C ALA A 25 15.25 -14.96 -11.77
N HIS A 26 14.45 -13.96 -12.13
CA HIS A 26 14.97 -12.77 -12.82
C HIS A 26 15.75 -11.83 -11.89
N GLY A 27 15.39 -11.78 -10.61
CA GLY A 27 15.99 -10.89 -9.62
C GLY A 27 17.06 -11.53 -8.73
N ASP A 28 17.41 -12.80 -8.95
CA ASP A 28 18.25 -13.60 -8.04
C ASP A 28 17.72 -13.59 -6.58
N LEU A 29 16.38 -13.60 -6.44
CA LEU A 29 15.68 -13.61 -5.16
C LEU A 29 14.97 -14.95 -4.95
N THR A 30 14.62 -15.23 -3.69
CA THR A 30 13.69 -16.30 -3.33
C THR A 30 12.24 -15.82 -3.31
N ILE A 31 11.29 -16.75 -3.48
CA ILE A 31 9.87 -16.44 -3.31
C ILE A 31 9.59 -15.93 -1.88
N SER A 32 10.28 -16.49 -0.87
CA SER A 32 10.12 -16.07 0.52
C SER A 32 10.54 -14.62 0.73
N GLU A 33 11.63 -14.15 0.11
CA GLU A 33 12.04 -12.74 0.18
C GLU A 33 11.00 -11.83 -0.48
N ILE A 34 10.53 -12.18 -1.67
CA ILE A 34 9.49 -11.42 -2.38
C ILE A 34 8.23 -11.29 -1.53
N VAL A 35 7.79 -12.39 -0.91
CA VAL A 35 6.58 -12.40 -0.08
C VAL A 35 6.79 -11.61 1.21
N ASN A 36 7.95 -11.73 1.87
CA ASN A 36 8.24 -10.95 3.07
C ASN A 36 8.27 -9.45 2.77
N GLU A 37 8.89 -9.05 1.67
CA GLU A 37 8.94 -7.65 1.26
C GLU A 37 7.55 -7.12 0.93
N ALA A 38 6.76 -7.87 0.16
CA ALA A 38 5.39 -7.48 -0.17
C ALA A 38 4.52 -7.31 1.08
N VAL A 39 4.64 -8.19 2.07
CA VAL A 39 3.90 -8.09 3.34
C VAL A 39 4.36 -6.89 4.16
N ARG A 40 5.67 -6.61 4.21
CA ARG A 40 6.19 -5.41 4.91
C ARG A 40 5.70 -4.13 4.25
N ALA A 41 5.73 -4.07 2.93
CA ALA A 41 5.25 -2.92 2.17
C ALA A 41 3.76 -2.66 2.42
N ALA A 42 2.93 -3.71 2.38
CA ALA A 42 1.50 -3.58 2.68
C ALA A 42 1.24 -3.06 4.10
N LEU A 43 1.96 -3.58 5.10
CA LEU A 43 1.82 -3.10 6.48
C LEU A 43 2.33 -1.65 6.68
N ALA A 44 3.32 -1.22 5.90
CA ALA A 44 3.80 0.16 5.92
C ALA A 44 2.79 1.11 5.28
N GLU A 45 2.20 0.72 4.14
CA GLU A 45 1.11 1.45 3.48
C GLU A 45 -0.09 1.61 4.42
N ASP A 46 -0.53 0.54 5.08
CA ASP A 46 -1.61 0.60 6.08
C ASP A 46 -1.29 1.61 7.20
N GLN A 47 -0.03 1.71 7.62
CA GLN A 47 0.40 2.65 8.66
C GLN A 47 0.42 4.10 8.15
N GLU A 48 0.80 4.32 6.89
CA GLU A 48 0.75 5.63 6.24
C GLU A 48 -0.70 6.10 6.07
N ASP A 49 -1.61 5.21 5.68
CA ASP A 49 -3.04 5.48 5.57
C ASP A 49 -3.63 5.94 6.91
N LEU A 50 -3.30 5.24 8.00
CA LEU A 50 -3.74 5.64 9.35
C LEU A 50 -3.25 7.04 9.71
N SER A 51 -1.99 7.37 9.40
CA SER A 51 -1.45 8.73 9.63
C SER A 51 -2.19 9.78 8.80
N ALA A 52 -2.47 9.48 7.52
CA ALA A 52 -3.22 10.38 6.66
C ALA A 52 -4.63 10.62 7.18
N PHE A 53 -5.30 9.60 7.74
CA PHE A 53 -6.60 9.80 8.39
C PHE A 53 -6.51 10.72 9.60
N GLU A 54 -5.49 10.57 10.44
CA GLU A 54 -5.27 11.43 11.62
C GLU A 54 -5.03 12.89 11.21
N ASP A 55 -4.20 13.13 10.19
CA ASP A 55 -3.92 14.47 9.67
C ASP A 55 -5.18 15.12 9.09
N ARG A 56 -6.02 14.34 8.40
CA ARG A 56 -7.27 14.81 7.81
C ARG A 56 -8.33 15.21 8.82
N VAL A 57 -8.25 14.75 10.07
CA VAL A 57 -9.15 15.22 11.14
C VAL A 57 -8.99 16.72 11.39
N ALA A 58 -7.78 17.27 11.18
CA ALA A 58 -7.50 18.69 11.34
C ALA A 58 -7.86 19.54 10.11
N GLU A 59 -8.24 18.91 8.98
CA GLU A 59 -8.61 19.66 7.78
C GLU A 59 -9.92 20.44 7.99
N PRO A 60 -9.95 21.74 7.64
CA PRO A 60 -11.17 22.52 7.73
C PRO A 60 -12.20 21.98 6.74
N THR A 61 -13.45 21.87 7.18
CA THR A 61 -14.56 21.56 6.29
C THR A 61 -15.00 22.81 5.53
N MET A 62 -15.46 22.61 4.29
CA MET A 62 -16.00 23.68 3.43
C MET A 62 -17.47 23.40 3.13
N THR A 63 -18.32 24.42 3.19
CA THR A 63 -19.72 24.27 2.79
C THR A 63 -19.84 24.13 1.27
N TYR A 64 -20.98 23.63 0.81
CA TYR A 64 -21.20 23.47 -0.62
C TYR A 64 -21.23 24.82 -1.36
N GLU A 65 -21.78 25.86 -0.73
CA GLU A 65 -21.80 27.22 -1.28
C GLU A 65 -20.38 27.78 -1.44
N ALA A 66 -19.53 27.62 -0.42
CA ALA A 66 -18.13 28.07 -0.47
C ALA A 66 -17.32 27.31 -1.54
N LEU A 67 -17.61 26.02 -1.73
CA LEU A 67 -17.04 25.24 -2.83
C LEU A 67 -17.45 25.80 -4.21
N LEU A 68 -18.73 26.13 -4.41
CA LEU A 68 -19.21 26.65 -5.69
C LEU A 68 -18.62 28.03 -6.00
N ASP A 69 -18.50 28.90 -5.00
CA ASP A 69 -17.87 30.20 -5.16
C ASP A 69 -16.39 30.07 -5.50
N ASP A 70 -15.66 29.15 -4.86
CA ASP A 70 -14.25 28.85 -5.17
C ASP A 70 -14.07 28.31 -6.60
N LEU A 71 -14.91 27.36 -7.03
CA LEU A 71 -14.88 26.80 -8.39
C LEU A 71 -15.13 27.87 -9.45
N LYS A 72 -16.09 28.77 -9.20
CA LYS A 72 -16.41 29.89 -10.08
C LYS A 72 -15.26 30.89 -10.14
N ALA A 73 -14.64 31.21 -9.01
CA ALA A 73 -13.49 32.11 -8.93
C ALA A 73 -12.29 31.57 -9.74
N HIS A 74 -12.13 30.25 -9.80
CA HIS A 74 -11.08 29.58 -10.57
C HIS A 74 -11.50 29.18 -12.00
N GLY A 75 -12.67 29.62 -12.47
CA GLY A 75 -13.16 29.38 -13.83
C GLY A 75 -13.37 27.89 -14.16
N LYS A 76 -13.65 27.07 -13.15
CA LYS A 76 -13.97 25.64 -13.30
C LYS A 76 -15.46 25.42 -13.58
N ILE A 77 -16.29 26.40 -13.25
CA ILE A 77 -17.72 26.53 -13.58
C ILE A 77 -18.07 27.98 -13.88
#